data_AF-A0A819HAR2-F1
#
_entry.id   AF-A0A819HAR2-F1
#
_cell.length_a   1.000
_cell.length_b   1.000
_cell.length_c   1.000
_cell.angle_alpha   90.00
_cell.angle_beta   90.00
_cell.angle_gamma   90.00
#
_symmetry.space_group_name_H-M   'P 1'
#
loop_
_entity.id
_entity.type
_entity.pdbx_description
1 polymer ?
#
loop_
_entity_poly.entity_id
_entity_poly.type
_entity_poly.pdbx_seq_one_letter_code
_entity_poly.pdbx_strand_id
1 'polypeptide(L)'
;MAEKVYLVNPETGSRHRLNDCKPSLRQSTALKFSSARKYTDKALPSSVDLTEAMTAVELQEDTSACVGNALAAAYEFLIKKKTGKDIDVSRLFIYYNGRMKDEPDIKFVEDSGCSITGAIMGLKEYGCCKEENFRYDINRINERPPCQCYSEAANYRITNGMQLNANLYEMKACLAQGYPFAFGLATFPSFAEAETNGGIVLMPKPEETKNSNGDLHAMLAVGYVDRSEQFIVKNSWGSKWGDKGYCYIPYAYMSDPKYCSDLHTIKTISEGARRRREQRIQNANISNNQKDTHIYGKDHPKHLENSAHNGTIDDDDDDDDDDEDDYYKDKKFWKTDRSDYIAAKILPNPGPSHLVPGSSPRPRPFIERQSQANNSSSKSYILWIDKKSGDNSGIANQLIADGNVHIDFRESFAKAQDHIREVLNKIKSPSSTFQIVCRGFYRHENKNPFDLLLLLNKNNLRHIPVIVFTNDKQGLISHLEHQAPSVGLIDWKDRLYITSDAKKLVTKCKTNIQKKTS
;
A
#
# COMPACT_ATOMS: atom_id res chain seq x y z
N MET A 1 -26.52 4.51 16.35
CA MET A 1 -26.37 3.95 14.99
C MET A 1 -27.09 4.88 14.04
N ALA A 2 -26.43 5.34 12.97
CA ALA A 2 -27.13 6.08 11.93
C ALA A 2 -28.21 5.17 11.30
N GLU A 3 -29.35 5.75 10.95
CA GLU A 3 -30.44 5.01 10.31
C GLU A 3 -29.99 4.55 8.91
N LYS A 4 -30.14 3.26 8.61
CA LYS A 4 -29.79 2.72 7.29
C LYS A 4 -30.83 3.20 6.28
N VAL A 5 -30.37 3.81 5.19
CA VAL A 5 -31.24 4.28 4.10
C VAL A 5 -31.24 3.27 2.96
N TYR A 6 -32.41 3.08 2.35
CA TYR A 6 -32.61 2.12 1.28
C TYR A 6 -33.35 2.75 0.10
N LEU A 7 -32.86 2.49 -1.10
CA LEU A 7 -33.69 2.57 -2.30
C LEU A 7 -34.55 1.31 -2.36
N VAL A 8 -35.86 1.50 -2.52
CA VAL A 8 -36.80 0.39 -2.63
C VAL A 8 -37.51 0.47 -3.98
N ASN A 9 -37.41 -0.59 -4.78
CA ASN A 9 -38.24 -0.68 -5.98
C ASN A 9 -39.66 -1.11 -5.56
N PRO A 10 -40.69 -0.31 -5.87
CA PRO A 10 -42.07 -0.63 -5.45
C PRO A 10 -42.69 -1.81 -6.20
N GLU A 11 -42.20 -2.14 -7.39
CA GLU A 11 -42.69 -3.24 -8.23
C GLU A 11 -42.06 -4.58 -7.82
N THR A 12 -40.74 -4.62 -7.65
CA THR A 12 -40.01 -5.87 -7.34
C THR A 12 -39.83 -6.10 -5.84
N GLY A 13 -39.97 -5.05 -5.03
CA GLY A 13 -39.66 -5.09 -3.59
C GLY A 13 -38.16 -5.21 -3.29
N SER A 14 -37.29 -5.09 -4.30
CA SER A 14 -35.84 -5.08 -4.13
C SER A 14 -35.43 -3.93 -3.20
N ARG A 15 -34.34 -4.13 -2.47
CA ARG A 15 -33.81 -3.14 -1.53
C ARG A 15 -32.32 -3.01 -1.74
N HIS A 16 -31.88 -1.78 -1.98
CA HIS A 16 -30.47 -1.44 -2.16
C HIS A 16 -30.08 -0.38 -1.15
N ARG A 17 -28.98 -0.61 -0.44
CA ARG A 17 -28.49 0.33 0.57
C ARG A 17 -27.91 1.59 -0.09
N LEU A 18 -28.22 2.75 0.49
CA LEU A 18 -27.84 4.09 0.01
C LEU A 18 -27.21 4.94 1.13
N ASN A 19 -26.80 6.16 0.75
CA ASN A 19 -26.18 7.20 1.58
C ASN A 19 -24.77 6.84 2.04
N ASP A 20 -24.06 6.19 1.11
CA ASP A 20 -22.82 5.45 1.34
C ASP A 20 -21.62 6.12 0.64
N CYS A 21 -21.90 7.10 -0.23
CA CYS A 21 -20.92 7.99 -0.82
C CYS A 21 -20.94 9.31 -0.02
N LYS A 22 -19.90 9.56 0.79
CA LYS A 22 -19.81 10.79 1.58
C LYS A 22 -19.36 11.95 0.69
N PRO A 23 -19.92 13.17 0.88
CA PRO A 23 -19.32 14.38 0.29
C PRO A 23 -17.87 14.51 0.76
N SER A 24 -16.96 14.86 -0.15
CA SER A 24 -15.57 15.09 0.26
C SER A 24 -15.46 16.31 1.17
N LEU A 25 -15.08 16.09 2.43
CA LEU A 25 -14.80 17.15 3.41
C LEU A 25 -13.42 17.81 3.20
N ARG A 26 -12.58 17.25 2.32
CA ARG A 26 -11.22 17.73 2.05
C ARG A 26 -11.10 18.20 0.60
N GLN A 27 -10.36 19.28 0.39
CA GLN A 27 -9.93 19.63 -0.97
C GLN A 27 -9.10 18.47 -1.53
N SER A 28 -9.52 17.95 -2.68
CA SER A 28 -8.80 16.90 -3.37
C SER A 28 -7.40 17.40 -3.72
N THR A 29 -6.37 16.60 -3.43
CA THR A 29 -5.01 16.82 -3.95
C THR A 29 -4.84 16.28 -5.37
N ALA A 30 -5.93 15.79 -5.99
CA ALA A 30 -5.93 15.37 -7.37
C ALA A 30 -5.72 16.56 -8.30
N LEU A 31 -4.96 16.33 -9.37
CA LEU A 31 -4.87 17.30 -10.46
C LEU A 31 -6.27 17.44 -11.07
N LYS A 32 -6.68 18.68 -11.37
CA LYS A 32 -7.91 18.91 -12.13
C LYS A 32 -7.76 18.34 -13.53
N PHE A 33 -8.79 17.65 -14.00
CA PHE A 33 -8.88 17.24 -15.39
C PHE A 33 -8.88 18.50 -16.27
N SER A 34 -8.04 18.49 -17.31
CA SER A 34 -8.03 19.52 -18.33
C SER A 34 -8.18 18.84 -19.68
N SER A 35 -9.25 19.21 -20.40
CA SER A 35 -9.50 18.80 -21.78
C SER A 35 -8.56 19.47 -22.79
N ALA A 36 -7.82 20.50 -22.37
CA ALA A 36 -7.14 21.48 -23.21
C ALA A 36 -5.99 20.94 -24.07
N ARG A 37 -5.59 19.67 -23.97
CA ARG A 37 -4.44 19.12 -24.71
C ARG A 37 -4.79 18.19 -25.88
N LYS A 38 -6.05 17.75 -26.05
CA LYS A 38 -6.37 16.76 -27.11
C LYS A 38 -7.57 17.09 -28.00
N TYR A 39 -8.53 17.90 -27.53
CA TYR A 39 -9.80 18.13 -28.26
C TYR A 39 -10.19 19.61 -28.35
N THR A 40 -9.24 20.54 -28.36
CA THR A 40 -9.56 21.98 -28.38
C THR A 40 -10.24 22.45 -29.67
N ASP A 41 -10.23 21.67 -30.76
CA ASP A 41 -10.87 22.06 -32.04
C ASP A 41 -11.53 20.88 -32.81
N LYS A 42 -11.85 19.76 -32.14
CA LYS A 42 -12.61 18.64 -32.75
C LYS A 42 -13.87 18.34 -31.97
N ALA A 43 -14.99 18.19 -32.67
CA ALA A 43 -16.21 17.63 -32.10
C ALA A 43 -15.90 16.26 -31.48
N LEU A 44 -16.31 16.07 -30.23
CA LEU A 44 -16.23 14.77 -29.55
C LEU A 44 -17.02 13.73 -30.38
N PRO A 45 -16.64 12.44 -30.35
CA PRO A 45 -17.46 11.39 -30.97
C PRO A 45 -18.92 11.49 -30.49
N SER A 46 -19.88 11.18 -31.33
CA SER A 46 -21.31 11.20 -30.96
C SER A 46 -21.69 10.10 -29.96
N SER A 47 -20.86 9.07 -29.83
CA SER A 47 -20.99 8.03 -28.81
C SER A 47 -19.64 7.44 -28.46
N VAL A 48 -19.49 7.01 -27.21
CA VAL A 48 -18.36 6.22 -26.71
C VAL A 48 -18.92 5.12 -25.84
N ASP A 49 -18.42 3.90 -26.01
CA ASP A 49 -18.80 2.76 -25.19
C ASP A 49 -17.54 1.99 -24.77
N LEU A 50 -17.27 1.89 -23.47
CA LEU A 50 -16.15 1.15 -22.90
C LEU A 50 -16.59 -0.15 -22.20
N THR A 51 -17.86 -0.56 -22.35
CA THR A 51 -18.44 -1.71 -21.63
C THR A 51 -17.71 -3.03 -21.92
N GLU A 52 -17.29 -3.29 -23.16
CA GLU A 52 -16.54 -4.51 -23.53
C GLU A 52 -15.21 -4.66 -22.79
N ALA A 53 -14.62 -3.54 -22.37
CA ALA A 53 -13.38 -3.51 -21.62
C ALA A 53 -13.59 -3.53 -20.09
N MET A 54 -14.83 -3.64 -19.63
CA MET A 54 -15.13 -3.81 -18.19
C MET A 54 -15.03 -5.28 -17.78
N THR A 55 -14.77 -5.49 -16.50
CA THR A 55 -14.98 -6.76 -15.79
C THR A 55 -16.47 -6.98 -15.52
N ALA A 56 -16.83 -8.14 -14.96
CA ALA A 56 -18.20 -8.45 -14.57
C ALA A 56 -18.78 -7.40 -13.59
N VAL A 57 -20.12 -7.30 -13.55
CA VAL A 57 -20.80 -6.40 -12.60
C VAL A 57 -20.78 -7.00 -11.20
N GLU A 58 -20.30 -6.21 -10.25
CA GLU A 58 -20.21 -6.59 -8.84
C GLU A 58 -21.55 -6.47 -8.11
N LEU A 59 -21.66 -7.17 -6.98
CA LEU A 59 -22.75 -7.05 -6.03
C LEU A 59 -22.21 -6.55 -4.69
N GLN A 60 -22.64 -5.35 -4.27
CA GLN A 60 -22.24 -4.74 -2.99
C GLN A 60 -23.03 -5.27 -1.77
N GLU A 61 -24.10 -6.03 -2.00
CA GLU A 61 -24.98 -6.57 -0.94
C GLU A 61 -25.53 -5.48 0.01
N ASP A 62 -25.87 -5.80 1.26
CA ASP A 62 -26.41 -4.83 2.25
C ASP A 62 -25.30 -4.00 2.94
N THR A 63 -24.39 -3.41 2.16
CA THR A 63 -23.25 -2.63 2.68
C THR A 63 -23.19 -1.21 2.11
N SER A 64 -22.40 -0.36 2.77
CA SER A 64 -22.09 1.00 2.30
C SER A 64 -20.88 1.09 1.37
N ALA A 65 -20.58 0.03 0.62
CA ALA A 65 -19.34 -0.09 -0.15
C ALA A 65 -19.41 0.40 -1.61
N CYS A 66 -20.42 1.18 -2.01
CA CYS A 66 -20.60 1.61 -3.41
C CYS A 66 -19.32 2.27 -4.01
N VAL A 67 -18.63 3.11 -3.24
CA VAL A 67 -17.37 3.74 -3.66
C VAL A 67 -16.26 2.71 -3.91
N GLY A 68 -16.15 1.70 -3.03
CA GLY A 68 -15.19 0.61 -3.19
C GLY A 68 -15.43 -0.20 -4.47
N ASN A 69 -16.71 -0.47 -4.79
CA ASN A 69 -17.11 -1.18 -6.00
C ASN A 69 -16.84 -0.34 -7.27
N ALA A 70 -17.25 0.94 -7.29
CA ALA A 70 -17.05 1.82 -8.44
C ALA A 70 -15.57 1.99 -8.79
N LEU A 71 -14.71 2.17 -7.77
CA LEU A 71 -13.27 2.32 -7.96
C LEU A 71 -12.55 0.99 -8.25
N ALA A 72 -13.04 -0.14 -7.74
CA ALA A 72 -12.54 -1.46 -8.17
C ALA A 72 -12.74 -1.62 -9.68
N ALA A 73 -13.95 -1.39 -10.19
CA ALA A 73 -14.24 -1.48 -11.62
C ALA A 73 -13.36 -0.53 -12.47
N ALA A 74 -13.13 0.71 -12.03
CA ALA A 74 -12.23 1.65 -12.71
C ALA A 74 -10.78 1.15 -12.75
N TYR A 75 -10.34 0.55 -11.65
CA TYR A 75 -9.00 0.02 -11.48
C TYR A 75 -8.77 -1.23 -12.34
N GLU A 76 -9.72 -2.16 -12.33
CA GLU A 76 -9.74 -3.39 -13.13
C GLU A 76 -9.76 -3.09 -14.63
N PHE A 77 -10.53 -2.08 -15.06
CA PHE A 77 -10.50 -1.60 -16.44
C PHE A 77 -9.08 -1.23 -16.88
N LEU A 78 -8.31 -0.54 -16.03
CA LEU A 78 -6.92 -0.19 -16.36
C LEU A 78 -6.01 -1.42 -16.39
N ILE A 79 -6.22 -2.40 -15.50
CA ILE A 79 -5.47 -3.66 -15.53
C ILE A 79 -5.76 -4.41 -16.85
N LYS A 80 -7.04 -4.56 -17.21
CA LYS A 80 -7.47 -5.24 -18.45
C LYS A 80 -6.94 -4.52 -19.68
N LYS A 81 -7.10 -3.19 -19.76
CA LYS A 81 -6.58 -2.36 -20.87
C LYS A 81 -5.07 -2.52 -21.06
N LYS A 82 -4.32 -2.72 -19.97
CA LYS A 82 -2.86 -2.85 -19.99
C LYS A 82 -2.37 -4.27 -20.25
N THR A 83 -3.07 -5.27 -19.72
CA THR A 83 -2.57 -6.65 -19.66
C THR A 83 -3.38 -7.63 -20.52
N GLY A 84 -4.54 -7.22 -21.00
CA GLY A 84 -5.52 -8.08 -21.66
C GLY A 84 -6.21 -9.08 -20.74
N LYS A 85 -5.99 -8.99 -19.42
CA LYS A 85 -6.50 -9.96 -18.44
C LYS A 85 -7.51 -9.32 -17.51
N ASP A 86 -8.58 -10.06 -17.25
CA ASP A 86 -9.51 -9.77 -16.17
C ASP A 86 -8.86 -10.21 -14.85
N ILE A 87 -8.65 -9.25 -13.95
CA ILE A 87 -8.05 -9.45 -12.62
C ILE A 87 -8.84 -8.61 -11.65
N ASP A 88 -9.55 -9.27 -10.74
CA ASP A 88 -10.36 -8.59 -9.73
C ASP A 88 -9.50 -8.03 -8.60
N VAL A 89 -9.82 -6.82 -8.15
CA VAL A 89 -9.13 -6.14 -7.05
C VAL A 89 -10.02 -6.03 -5.82
N SER A 90 -9.43 -6.05 -4.63
CA SER A 90 -10.21 -6.11 -3.40
C SER A 90 -11.03 -4.84 -3.17
N ARG A 91 -12.35 -4.96 -3.32
CA ARG A 91 -13.31 -3.88 -3.03
C ARG A 91 -13.27 -3.46 -1.56
N LEU A 92 -13.13 -4.42 -0.65
CA LEU A 92 -13.01 -4.12 0.79
C LEU A 92 -11.71 -3.38 1.11
N PHE A 93 -10.61 -3.67 0.42
CA PHE A 93 -9.35 -2.94 0.61
C PHE A 93 -9.50 -1.47 0.22
N ILE A 94 -10.13 -1.19 -0.93
CA ILE A 94 -10.40 0.17 -1.39
C ILE A 94 -11.32 0.88 -0.39
N TYR A 95 -12.42 0.25 -0.01
CA TYR A 95 -13.43 0.83 0.87
C TYR A 95 -12.91 1.11 2.28
N TYR A 96 -12.19 0.16 2.89
CA TYR A 96 -11.56 0.34 4.20
C TYR A 96 -10.59 1.53 4.19
N ASN A 97 -9.68 1.57 3.22
CA ASN A 97 -8.70 2.64 3.15
C ASN A 97 -9.33 4.00 2.81
N GLY A 98 -10.41 4.03 2.03
CA GLY A 98 -11.19 5.25 1.79
C GLY A 98 -11.74 5.85 3.07
N ARG A 99 -12.40 5.04 3.92
CA ARG A 99 -12.91 5.49 5.24
C ARG A 99 -11.80 6.02 6.14
N MET A 100 -10.64 5.35 6.17
CA MET A 100 -9.47 5.83 6.93
C MET A 100 -8.91 7.16 6.39
N LYS A 101 -9.10 7.48 5.10
CA LYS A 101 -8.66 8.75 4.52
C LYS A 101 -9.62 9.90 4.81
N ASP A 102 -10.91 9.62 4.84
CA ASP A 102 -11.91 10.59 5.25
C ASP A 102 -11.78 10.93 6.73
N GLU A 103 -11.57 9.91 7.57
CA GLU A 103 -11.56 10.01 9.02
C GLU A 103 -10.25 9.43 9.61
N PRO A 104 -9.11 10.12 9.50
CA PRO A 104 -7.81 9.59 9.91
C PRO A 104 -7.69 9.32 11.41
N ASP A 105 -8.50 9.99 12.22
CA ASP A 105 -8.53 9.87 13.68
C ASP A 105 -9.60 8.88 14.19
N ILE A 106 -10.27 8.15 13.28
CA ILE A 106 -11.31 7.19 13.64
C ILE A 106 -10.75 6.08 14.54
N LYS A 107 -11.41 5.84 15.67
CA LYS A 107 -11.02 4.80 16.64
C LYS A 107 -11.60 3.44 16.28
N PHE A 108 -12.81 3.42 15.74
CA PHE A 108 -13.55 2.22 15.34
C PHE A 108 -14.14 2.45 13.96
N VAL A 109 -13.73 1.63 12.98
CA VAL A 109 -14.25 1.73 11.62
C VAL A 109 -15.62 1.07 11.56
N GLU A 110 -16.61 1.81 11.09
CA GLU A 110 -17.97 1.32 10.88
C GLU A 110 -18.34 1.41 9.41
N ASP A 111 -19.37 0.65 9.02
CA ASP A 111 -19.89 0.62 7.67
C ASP A 111 -20.78 1.85 7.45
N SER A 112 -20.13 2.99 7.20
CA SER A 112 -20.74 4.32 7.13
C SER A 112 -20.53 5.04 5.80
N GLY A 113 -19.95 4.36 4.81
CA GLY A 113 -19.58 4.97 3.54
C GLY A 113 -18.26 5.73 3.58
N CYS A 114 -17.76 6.09 2.40
CA CYS A 114 -16.60 6.97 2.23
C CYS A 114 -16.78 7.88 1.00
N SER A 115 -15.91 8.88 0.86
CA SER A 115 -15.83 9.71 -0.32
C SER A 115 -14.98 9.02 -1.40
N ILE A 116 -15.28 9.31 -2.66
CA ILE A 116 -14.48 8.86 -3.80
C ILE A 116 -13.09 9.52 -3.71
N THR A 117 -13.02 10.80 -3.32
CA THR A 117 -11.75 11.50 -3.06
C THR A 117 -10.89 10.74 -2.03
N GLY A 118 -11.44 10.35 -0.89
CA GLY A 118 -10.75 9.60 0.16
C GLY A 118 -10.23 8.25 -0.34
N ALA A 119 -11.07 7.51 -1.08
CA ALA A 119 -10.66 6.25 -1.68
C ALA A 119 -9.56 6.43 -2.75
N ILE A 120 -9.60 7.48 -3.57
CA ILE A 120 -8.53 7.86 -4.50
C ILE A 120 -7.23 8.17 -3.76
N MET A 121 -7.28 8.87 -2.62
CA MET A 121 -6.11 9.10 -1.77
C MET A 121 -5.54 7.78 -1.21
N GLY A 122 -6.41 6.85 -0.81
CA GLY A 122 -6.01 5.51 -0.37
C GLY A 122 -5.32 4.72 -1.48
N LEU A 123 -5.87 4.74 -2.70
CA LEU A 123 -5.29 4.10 -3.87
C LEU A 123 -3.95 4.72 -4.30
N LYS A 124 -3.75 6.03 -4.10
CA LYS A 124 -2.45 6.71 -4.33
C LYS A 124 -1.40 6.24 -3.33
N GLU A 125 -1.77 6.14 -2.05
CA GLU A 125 -0.82 5.82 -0.98
C GLU A 125 -0.51 4.32 -0.85
N TYR A 126 -1.53 3.48 -1.01
CA TYR A 126 -1.42 2.05 -0.72
C TYR A 126 -1.54 1.20 -1.98
N GLY A 127 -2.24 1.66 -3.01
CA GLY A 127 -2.61 0.83 -4.17
C GLY A 127 -3.81 -0.06 -3.88
N CYS A 128 -3.90 -1.20 -4.56
CA CYS A 128 -4.91 -2.23 -4.25
C CYS A 128 -4.33 -3.64 -4.38
N CYS A 129 -4.73 -4.53 -3.47
CA CYS A 129 -4.45 -5.96 -3.59
C CYS A 129 -5.51 -6.65 -4.46
N LYS A 130 -5.27 -7.90 -4.83
CA LYS A 130 -6.28 -8.68 -5.53
C LYS A 130 -7.44 -9.06 -4.59
N GLU A 131 -8.63 -9.24 -5.17
CA GLU A 131 -9.83 -9.68 -4.45
C GLU A 131 -9.59 -11.04 -3.75
N GLU A 132 -8.80 -11.94 -4.37
CA GLU A 132 -8.46 -13.25 -3.77
C GLU A 132 -7.74 -13.16 -2.41
N ASN A 133 -6.99 -12.08 -2.16
CA ASN A 133 -6.22 -11.87 -0.94
C ASN A 133 -7.01 -11.18 0.18
N PHE A 134 -8.05 -10.42 -0.17
CA PHE A 134 -8.99 -9.83 0.78
C PHE A 134 -10.39 -9.81 0.18
N ARG A 135 -11.01 -11.00 0.19
CA ARG A 135 -12.28 -11.27 -0.48
C ARG A 135 -13.42 -10.47 0.13
N TYR A 136 -14.33 -10.07 -0.75
CA TYR A 136 -15.60 -9.45 -0.41
C TYR A 136 -16.45 -10.39 0.45
N ASP A 137 -16.62 -10.00 1.69
CA ASP A 137 -17.44 -10.64 2.70
C ASP A 137 -17.97 -9.54 3.61
N ILE A 138 -19.29 -9.39 3.64
CA ILE A 138 -19.97 -8.33 4.40
C ILE A 138 -19.72 -8.43 5.90
N ASN A 139 -19.40 -9.63 6.41
CA ASN A 139 -19.05 -9.81 7.83
C ASN A 139 -17.67 -9.21 8.15
N ARG A 140 -16.86 -8.98 7.11
CA ARG A 140 -15.51 -8.41 7.19
C ARG A 140 -15.49 -6.96 6.70
N ILE A 141 -16.65 -6.35 6.48
CA ILE A 141 -16.79 -5.00 5.92
C ILE A 141 -15.99 -3.96 6.72
N ASN A 142 -15.85 -4.13 8.02
CA ASN A 142 -15.09 -3.23 8.91
C ASN A 142 -13.70 -3.76 9.29
N GLU A 143 -13.36 -4.98 8.84
CA GLU A 143 -12.07 -5.59 9.12
C GLU A 143 -10.98 -4.84 8.38
N ARG A 144 -9.88 -4.60 9.08
CA ARG A 144 -8.72 -3.96 8.47
C ARG A 144 -7.97 -4.98 7.59
N PRO A 145 -7.60 -4.64 6.35
CA PRO A 145 -6.93 -5.59 5.48
C PRO A 145 -5.60 -6.10 6.08
N PRO A 146 -5.27 -7.39 5.95
CA PRO A 146 -4.00 -7.93 6.43
C PRO A 146 -2.78 -7.22 5.83
N CYS A 147 -1.64 -7.20 6.54
CA CYS A 147 -0.41 -6.53 6.08
C CYS A 147 0.12 -7.03 4.72
N GLN A 148 -0.16 -8.29 4.38
CA GLN A 148 0.17 -8.89 3.08
C GLN A 148 -0.56 -8.19 1.93
N CYS A 149 -1.81 -7.76 2.16
CA CYS A 149 -2.58 -6.99 1.18
C CYS A 149 -1.91 -5.65 0.89
N TYR A 150 -1.48 -4.93 1.92
CA TYR A 150 -0.75 -3.67 1.74
C TYR A 150 0.60 -3.86 1.04
N SER A 151 1.29 -4.97 1.32
CA SER A 151 2.57 -5.30 0.69
C SER A 151 2.41 -5.62 -0.81
N GLU A 152 1.36 -6.34 -1.19
CA GLU A 152 1.00 -6.55 -2.59
C GLU A 152 0.59 -5.23 -3.25
N ALA A 153 -0.36 -4.51 -2.63
CA ALA A 153 -0.96 -3.28 -3.12
C ALA A 153 0.08 -2.20 -3.43
N ALA A 154 1.15 -2.11 -2.65
CA ALA A 154 2.22 -1.13 -2.84
C ALA A 154 2.90 -1.20 -4.22
N ASN A 155 2.78 -2.34 -4.92
CA ASN A 155 3.29 -2.53 -6.28
C ASN A 155 2.35 -1.99 -7.37
N TYR A 156 1.13 -1.61 -7.00
CA TYR A 156 0.06 -1.20 -7.89
C TYR A 156 -0.62 0.05 -7.30
N ARG A 157 0.12 1.14 -7.17
CA ARG A 157 -0.43 2.43 -6.74
C ARG A 157 -0.97 3.20 -7.92
N ILE A 158 -2.04 3.96 -7.77
CA ILE A 158 -2.41 4.89 -8.84
C ILE A 158 -1.41 6.05 -8.86
N THR A 159 -0.88 6.37 -10.03
CA THR A 159 0.08 7.47 -10.22
C THR A 159 -0.57 8.70 -10.83
N ASN A 160 -1.70 8.53 -11.50
CA ASN A 160 -2.47 9.60 -12.08
C ASN A 160 -3.97 9.40 -11.80
N GLY A 161 -4.46 10.10 -10.79
CA GLY A 161 -5.89 10.23 -10.49
C GLY A 161 -6.26 11.70 -10.57
N MET A 162 -7.29 12.02 -11.36
CA MET A 162 -7.72 13.39 -11.68
C MET A 162 -9.16 13.62 -11.22
N GLN A 163 -9.47 14.84 -10.82
CA GLN A 163 -10.84 15.26 -10.49
C GLN A 163 -11.51 15.90 -11.73
N LEU A 164 -12.79 15.60 -11.97
CA LEU A 164 -13.59 16.23 -13.02
C LEU A 164 -14.61 17.19 -12.40
N ASN A 165 -15.06 18.17 -13.16
CA ASN A 165 -16.27 18.92 -12.83
C ASN A 165 -17.51 18.18 -13.36
N ALA A 166 -18.66 18.39 -12.73
CA ALA A 166 -19.96 18.02 -13.30
C ALA A 166 -20.28 18.96 -14.48
N ASN A 167 -19.57 18.75 -15.58
CA ASN A 167 -19.66 19.51 -16.81
C ASN A 167 -19.75 18.52 -17.97
N LEU A 168 -20.82 18.63 -18.77
CA LEU A 168 -21.11 17.66 -19.82
C LEU A 168 -19.94 17.46 -20.79
N TYR A 169 -19.28 18.55 -21.21
CA TYR A 169 -18.14 18.46 -22.12
C TYR A 169 -16.94 17.78 -21.47
N GLU A 170 -16.55 18.15 -20.25
CA GLU A 170 -15.43 17.51 -19.54
C GLU A 170 -15.65 16.01 -19.34
N MET A 171 -16.87 15.63 -18.93
CA MET A 171 -17.26 14.23 -18.70
C MET A 171 -17.19 13.42 -19.99
N LYS A 172 -17.76 13.92 -21.09
CA LYS A 172 -17.66 13.29 -22.41
C LYS A 172 -16.22 13.23 -22.90
N ALA A 173 -15.43 14.30 -22.71
CA ALA A 173 -14.04 14.35 -23.12
C ALA A 173 -13.17 13.34 -22.35
N CYS A 174 -13.46 13.05 -21.08
CA CYS A 174 -12.79 12.00 -20.32
C CYS A 174 -13.05 10.61 -20.91
N LEU A 175 -14.32 10.31 -21.19
CA LEU A 175 -14.73 9.04 -21.79
C LEU A 175 -14.16 8.88 -23.21
N ALA A 176 -14.19 9.93 -24.03
CA ALA A 176 -13.59 9.95 -25.37
C ALA A 176 -12.06 9.78 -25.36
N GLN A 177 -11.39 10.11 -24.26
CA GLN A 177 -9.97 9.77 -24.04
C GLN A 177 -9.76 8.29 -23.65
N GLY A 178 -10.83 7.51 -23.50
CA GLY A 178 -10.82 6.10 -23.15
C GLY A 178 -10.59 5.84 -21.66
N TYR A 179 -11.08 6.74 -20.79
CA TYR A 179 -10.99 6.60 -19.34
C TYR A 179 -12.38 6.71 -18.69
N PRO A 180 -12.85 5.67 -17.98
CA PRO A 180 -14.04 5.78 -17.16
C PRO A 180 -13.79 6.71 -15.96
N PHE A 181 -14.87 7.19 -15.35
CA PHE A 181 -14.79 8.02 -14.14
C PHE A 181 -15.85 7.60 -13.13
N ALA A 182 -15.46 7.51 -11.86
CA ALA A 182 -16.36 7.33 -10.75
C ALA A 182 -17.00 8.67 -10.38
N PHE A 183 -18.23 8.63 -9.88
CA PHE A 183 -18.98 9.81 -9.45
C PHE A 183 -19.99 9.44 -8.37
N GLY A 184 -20.32 10.39 -7.50
CA GLY A 184 -21.44 10.30 -6.56
C GLY A 184 -22.66 10.98 -7.15
N LEU A 185 -23.80 10.30 -7.15
CA LEU A 185 -25.08 10.82 -7.62
C LEU A 185 -26.09 10.80 -6.48
N ALA A 186 -26.79 11.91 -6.28
CA ALA A 186 -27.96 11.99 -5.42
C ALA A 186 -29.11 11.23 -6.08
N THR A 187 -29.50 10.09 -5.49
CA THR A 187 -30.58 9.23 -5.96
C THR A 187 -31.90 9.58 -5.27
N PHE A 188 -33.01 9.34 -5.96
CA PHE A 188 -34.38 9.56 -5.50
C PHE A 188 -35.20 8.28 -5.74
N PRO A 189 -36.41 8.14 -5.17
CA PRO A 189 -37.22 6.94 -5.35
C PRO A 189 -37.43 6.53 -6.81
N SER A 190 -37.62 7.50 -7.72
CA SER A 190 -37.70 7.28 -9.17
C SER A 190 -36.49 6.59 -9.80
N PHE A 191 -35.31 6.63 -9.16
CA PHE A 191 -34.13 5.88 -9.62
C PHE A 191 -34.36 4.37 -9.60
N ALA A 192 -35.18 3.87 -8.66
CA ALA A 192 -35.46 2.44 -8.51
C ALA A 192 -36.14 1.84 -9.74
N GLU A 193 -36.89 2.65 -10.49
CA GLU A 193 -37.61 2.26 -11.71
C GLU A 193 -36.66 1.76 -12.81
N ALA A 194 -35.38 2.16 -12.78
CA ALA A 194 -34.38 1.69 -13.73
C ALA A 194 -34.16 0.16 -13.67
N GLU A 195 -34.47 -0.49 -12.54
CA GLU A 195 -34.36 -1.94 -12.39
C GLU A 195 -35.23 -2.70 -13.39
N THR A 196 -36.48 -2.27 -13.56
CA THR A 196 -37.47 -2.94 -14.43
C THR A 196 -37.62 -2.24 -15.78
N ASN A 197 -37.14 -1.01 -15.91
CA ASN A 197 -37.18 -0.22 -17.14
C ASN A 197 -35.90 -0.34 -17.99
N GLY A 198 -35.31 -1.54 -18.07
CA GLY A 198 -34.14 -1.81 -18.93
C GLY A 198 -32.92 -0.92 -18.61
N GLY A 199 -32.72 -0.54 -17.35
CA GLY A 199 -31.64 0.34 -16.92
C GLY A 199 -31.85 1.82 -17.21
N ILE A 200 -32.96 2.25 -17.80
CA ILE A 200 -33.21 3.66 -18.12
C ILE A 200 -33.53 4.42 -16.83
N VAL A 201 -32.68 5.37 -16.46
CA VAL A 201 -32.88 6.25 -15.31
C VAL A 201 -33.67 7.48 -15.73
N LEU A 202 -34.71 7.81 -14.97
CA LEU A 202 -35.51 9.01 -15.17
C LEU A 202 -34.91 10.20 -14.41
N MET A 203 -35.26 11.42 -14.83
CA MET A 203 -35.02 12.60 -14.00
C MET A 203 -35.81 12.49 -12.69
N PRO A 204 -35.28 12.98 -11.56
CA PRO A 204 -36.03 13.07 -10.31
C PRO A 204 -37.33 13.84 -10.50
N LYS A 205 -38.41 13.35 -9.91
CA LYS A 205 -39.70 14.04 -9.98
C LYS A 205 -39.67 15.31 -9.11
N PRO A 206 -40.32 16.41 -9.51
CA PRO A 206 -40.26 17.67 -8.76
C PRO A 206 -40.59 17.52 -7.27
N GLU A 207 -41.57 16.68 -6.93
CA GLU A 207 -41.99 16.36 -5.57
C GLU A 207 -40.89 15.66 -4.74
N GLU A 208 -40.05 14.82 -5.36
CA GLU A 208 -38.94 14.13 -4.69
C GLU A 208 -37.84 15.11 -4.30
N THR A 209 -37.65 16.16 -5.09
CA THR A 209 -36.58 17.17 -4.90
C THR A 209 -36.99 18.34 -4.01
N LYS A 210 -38.26 18.45 -3.61
CA LYS A 210 -38.80 19.61 -2.87
C LYS A 210 -38.27 19.71 -1.44
N ASN A 211 -38.14 18.57 -0.76
CA ASN A 211 -37.77 18.48 0.65
C ASN A 211 -36.59 17.52 0.90
N SER A 212 -35.94 17.04 -0.16
CA SER A 212 -34.82 16.11 -0.07
C SER A 212 -33.73 16.51 -1.06
N ASN A 213 -32.48 16.33 -0.64
CA ASN A 213 -31.32 16.47 -1.52
C ASN A 213 -30.96 15.14 -2.20
N GLY A 214 -31.76 14.09 -1.99
CA GLY A 214 -31.48 12.73 -2.41
C GLY A 214 -30.42 12.04 -1.54
N ASP A 215 -30.24 10.75 -1.77
CA ASP A 215 -29.28 9.91 -1.08
C ASP A 215 -28.13 9.54 -2.02
N LEU A 216 -26.89 9.72 -1.58
CA LEU A 216 -25.74 9.58 -2.45
C LEU A 216 -25.38 8.11 -2.71
N HIS A 217 -25.19 7.79 -4.00
CA HIS A 217 -24.71 6.50 -4.48
C HIS A 217 -23.54 6.69 -5.45
N ALA A 218 -22.50 5.87 -5.34
CA ALA A 218 -21.34 5.95 -6.21
C ALA A 218 -21.38 4.88 -7.31
N MET A 219 -21.14 5.31 -8.56
CA MET A 219 -21.15 4.45 -9.74
C MET A 219 -20.00 4.81 -10.68
N LEU A 220 -19.84 4.03 -11.76
CA LEU A 220 -18.78 4.24 -12.76
C LEU A 220 -19.36 4.58 -14.13
N ALA A 221 -19.08 5.78 -14.65
CA ALA A 221 -19.43 6.14 -16.02
C ALA A 221 -18.43 5.49 -16.98
N VAL A 222 -18.95 4.78 -17.98
CA VAL A 222 -18.16 3.98 -18.94
C VAL A 222 -18.45 4.32 -20.39
N GLY A 223 -19.37 5.25 -20.66
CA GLY A 223 -19.70 5.65 -22.02
C GLY A 223 -20.76 6.74 -22.07
N TYR A 224 -21.11 7.15 -23.27
CA TYR A 224 -22.18 8.10 -23.54
C TYR A 224 -22.75 7.92 -24.95
N VAL A 225 -24.01 8.32 -25.16
CA VAL A 225 -24.70 8.28 -26.44
C VAL A 225 -25.47 9.58 -26.65
N ASP A 226 -25.05 10.41 -27.62
CA ASP A 226 -25.66 11.72 -27.86
C ASP A 226 -27.09 11.60 -28.41
N ARG A 227 -27.39 10.55 -29.17
CA ARG A 227 -28.74 10.33 -29.73
C ARG A 227 -29.81 10.23 -28.65
N SER A 228 -29.48 9.63 -27.50
CA SER A 228 -30.40 9.49 -26.37
C SER A 228 -30.07 10.43 -25.21
N GLU A 229 -29.04 11.27 -25.36
CA GLU A 229 -28.54 12.19 -24.33
C GLU A 229 -28.29 11.51 -22.98
N GLN A 230 -27.65 10.33 -23.00
CA GLN A 230 -27.43 9.51 -21.81
C GLN A 230 -25.97 9.08 -21.65
N PHE A 231 -25.52 9.01 -20.41
CA PHE A 231 -24.31 8.31 -20.01
C PHE A 231 -24.59 6.82 -19.79
N ILE A 232 -23.66 5.98 -20.21
CA ILE A 232 -23.65 4.53 -19.91
C ILE A 232 -22.90 4.34 -18.59
N VAL A 233 -23.55 3.71 -17.62
CA VAL A 233 -23.05 3.63 -16.24
C VAL A 233 -23.06 2.18 -15.76
N LYS A 234 -21.93 1.73 -15.21
CA LYS A 234 -21.80 0.44 -14.53
C LYS A 234 -22.20 0.63 -13.06
N ASN A 235 -23.23 -0.10 -12.63
CA ASN A 235 -23.68 -0.11 -11.22
C ASN A 235 -22.99 -1.25 -10.44
N SER A 236 -23.34 -1.45 -9.17
CA SER A 236 -22.79 -2.48 -8.28
C SER A 236 -23.87 -3.26 -7.51
N TRP A 237 -25.04 -3.42 -8.12
CA TRP A 237 -26.18 -4.17 -7.58
C TRP A 237 -26.39 -5.53 -8.28
N GLY A 238 -25.31 -6.07 -8.87
CA GLY A 238 -25.32 -7.34 -9.56
C GLY A 238 -25.87 -7.28 -10.98
N SER A 239 -25.57 -8.32 -11.77
CA SER A 239 -25.94 -8.41 -13.19
C SER A 239 -27.43 -8.63 -13.46
N LYS A 240 -28.25 -8.85 -12.42
CA LYS A 240 -29.71 -9.01 -12.57
C LYS A 240 -30.47 -7.68 -12.47
N TRP A 241 -29.81 -6.60 -12.05
CA TRP A 241 -30.43 -5.30 -11.89
C TRP A 241 -30.27 -4.47 -13.16
N GLY A 242 -31.31 -3.74 -13.59
CA GLY A 242 -31.25 -2.87 -14.77
C GLY A 242 -30.93 -3.63 -16.06
N ASP A 243 -30.15 -3.04 -16.97
CA ASP A 243 -29.65 -3.77 -18.14
C ASP A 243 -28.34 -4.48 -17.79
N LYS A 244 -28.45 -5.73 -17.35
CA LYS A 244 -27.30 -6.60 -17.02
C LYS A 244 -26.34 -5.98 -15.99
N GLY A 245 -26.86 -5.15 -15.07
CA GLY A 245 -26.10 -4.42 -14.07
C GLY A 245 -25.65 -3.02 -14.50
N TYR A 246 -26.07 -2.55 -15.68
CA TYR A 246 -25.84 -1.21 -16.19
C TYR A 246 -27.12 -0.38 -16.17
N CYS A 247 -26.93 0.94 -16.19
CA CYS A 247 -27.99 1.92 -16.36
C CYS A 247 -27.57 3.07 -17.28
N TYR A 248 -28.58 3.82 -17.72
CA TYR A 248 -28.46 4.92 -18.67
C TYR A 248 -28.98 6.19 -18.02
N ILE A 249 -28.07 7.10 -17.67
CA ILE A 249 -28.39 8.30 -16.89
C ILE A 249 -28.45 9.53 -17.80
N PRO A 250 -29.53 10.32 -17.79
CA PRO A 250 -29.65 11.53 -18.61
C PRO A 250 -28.51 12.51 -18.37
N TYR A 251 -28.04 13.17 -19.44
CA TYR A 251 -27.02 14.21 -19.38
C TYR A 251 -27.39 15.30 -18.37
N ALA A 252 -28.62 15.81 -18.47
CA ALA A 252 -29.13 16.85 -17.59
C ALA A 252 -29.08 16.48 -16.10
N TYR A 253 -29.20 15.19 -15.77
CA TYR A 253 -29.09 14.74 -14.38
C TYR A 253 -27.64 14.70 -13.92
N MET A 254 -26.78 14.04 -14.70
CA MET A 254 -25.40 13.74 -14.29
C MET A 254 -24.45 14.93 -14.42
N SER A 255 -24.77 15.91 -15.27
CA SER A 255 -24.00 17.15 -15.41
C SER A 255 -24.53 18.33 -14.58
N ASP A 256 -25.54 18.10 -13.73
CA ASP A 256 -26.01 19.12 -12.79
C ASP A 256 -25.26 18.94 -11.44
N PRO A 257 -24.45 19.92 -11.01
CA PRO A 257 -23.71 19.86 -9.74
C PRO A 257 -24.61 19.82 -8.50
N LYS A 258 -25.92 20.10 -8.63
CA LYS A 258 -26.90 19.85 -7.57
C LYS A 258 -27.03 18.37 -7.24
N TYR A 259 -26.89 17.51 -8.24
CA TYR A 259 -27.12 16.07 -8.09
C TYR A 259 -25.85 15.23 -8.21
N CYS A 260 -24.85 15.68 -8.94
CA CYS A 260 -23.64 14.92 -9.23
C CYS A 260 -22.40 15.58 -8.62
N SER A 261 -21.61 14.82 -7.86
CA SER A 261 -20.45 15.31 -7.13
C SER A 261 -19.33 14.28 -7.02
N ASP A 262 -18.16 14.72 -6.54
CA ASP A 262 -16.97 13.89 -6.28
C ASP A 262 -16.52 13.02 -7.47
N LEU A 263 -16.42 13.63 -8.67
CA LEU A 263 -16.08 12.93 -9.90
C LEU A 263 -14.57 12.71 -10.03
N HIS A 264 -14.16 11.46 -10.24
CA HIS A 264 -12.75 11.09 -10.35
C HIS A 264 -12.49 10.06 -11.44
N THR A 265 -11.43 10.28 -12.23
CA THR A 265 -10.88 9.29 -13.15
C THR A 265 -9.50 8.82 -12.69
N ILE A 266 -9.18 7.56 -12.94
CA ILE A 266 -7.85 6.98 -12.78
C ILE A 266 -7.30 6.74 -14.19
N LYS A 267 -6.11 7.26 -14.48
CA LYS A 267 -5.47 7.11 -15.80
C LYS A 267 -4.32 6.12 -15.81
N THR A 268 -3.58 5.99 -14.71
CA THR A 268 -2.40 5.12 -14.67
C THR A 268 -2.19 4.49 -13.29
N ILE A 269 -1.75 3.23 -13.34
CA ILE A 269 -1.30 2.43 -12.19
C ILE A 269 0.21 2.20 -12.34
N SER A 270 0.95 2.36 -11.23
CA SER A 270 2.37 2.07 -11.19
C SER A 270 2.64 0.61 -11.47
N GLU A 271 3.73 0.34 -12.16
CA GLU A 271 4.33 -0.99 -12.13
C GLU A 271 5.25 -1.03 -10.92
N GLY A 272 5.16 -2.05 -10.07
CA GLY A 272 6.11 -2.22 -8.98
C GLY A 272 7.56 -2.19 -9.50
N ALA A 273 8.50 -1.66 -8.70
CA ALA A 273 9.92 -1.59 -9.07
C ALA A 273 10.49 -2.95 -9.51
N ARG A 274 9.91 -4.05 -8.98
CA ARG A 274 10.23 -5.43 -9.35
C ARG A 274 9.87 -5.76 -10.80
N ARG A 275 8.66 -5.42 -11.26
CA ARG A 275 8.24 -5.64 -12.66
C ARG A 275 9.05 -4.79 -13.64
N ARG A 276 9.32 -3.52 -13.31
CA ARG A 276 10.23 -2.68 -14.13
C ARG A 276 11.62 -3.29 -14.27
N ARG A 277 12.14 -3.92 -13.21
CA ARG A 277 13.43 -4.62 -13.24
C ARG A 277 13.35 -5.90 -14.07
N GLU A 278 12.32 -6.72 -13.88
CA GLU A 278 12.08 -7.95 -14.65
C GLU A 278 11.93 -7.66 -16.16
N GLN A 279 11.16 -6.63 -16.51
CA GLN A 279 10.94 -6.21 -17.89
C GLN A 279 12.20 -5.59 -18.51
N ARG A 280 13.01 -4.85 -17.73
CA ARG A 280 14.35 -4.40 -18.16
C ARG A 280 15.30 -5.58 -18.39
N ILE A 281 15.30 -6.59 -17.52
CA ILE A 281 16.12 -7.80 -17.70
C ILE A 281 15.66 -8.58 -18.95
N GLN A 282 14.35 -8.70 -19.16
CA GLN A 282 13.79 -9.41 -20.31
C GLN A 282 14.09 -8.68 -21.63
N ASN A 283 13.96 -7.35 -21.66
CA ASN A 283 14.33 -6.54 -22.83
C ASN A 283 15.84 -6.53 -23.08
N ALA A 284 16.68 -6.56 -22.04
CA ALA A 284 18.12 -6.68 -22.17
C ALA A 284 18.52 -8.06 -22.75
N ASN A 285 17.84 -9.13 -22.35
CA ASN A 285 18.08 -10.47 -22.90
C ASN A 285 17.64 -10.59 -24.37
N ILE A 286 16.56 -9.92 -24.78
CA ILE A 286 16.12 -9.86 -26.19
C ILE A 286 17.13 -9.08 -27.04
N SER A 287 17.65 -7.96 -26.54
CA SER A 287 18.67 -7.15 -27.21
C SER A 287 19.99 -7.90 -27.40
N ASN A 288 20.39 -8.74 -26.44
CA ASN A 288 21.59 -9.58 -26.57
C ASN A 288 21.41 -10.72 -27.59
N ASN A 289 20.22 -11.33 -27.66
CA ASN A 289 19.94 -12.37 -28.67
C ASN A 289 19.87 -11.83 -30.11
N GLN A 290 19.67 -10.52 -30.32
CA GLN A 290 19.74 -9.89 -31.66
C GLN A 290 21.16 -9.51 -32.09
N LYS A 291 22.13 -9.47 -31.17
CA LYS A 291 23.54 -9.17 -31.48
C LYS A 291 24.35 -10.41 -31.88
N ASP A 292 23.87 -11.61 -31.57
CA ASP A 292 24.58 -12.86 -31.82
C ASP A 292 24.28 -13.51 -33.20
N THR A 293 23.48 -12.86 -34.07
CA THR A 293 23.10 -13.44 -35.38
C THR A 293 23.77 -12.81 -36.61
N HIS A 294 24.82 -11.99 -36.48
CA HIS A 294 25.49 -11.37 -37.64
C HIS A 294 27.02 -11.39 -37.57
N ILE A 295 27.61 -12.58 -37.59
CA ILE A 295 29.03 -12.74 -38.00
C ILE A 295 29.17 -14.05 -38.78
N TYR A 296 29.21 -13.99 -40.12
CA TYR A 296 30.08 -14.81 -40.99
C TYR A 296 30.00 -14.35 -42.45
N GLY A 297 31.17 -14.08 -43.07
CA GLY A 297 31.40 -13.89 -44.52
C GLY A 297 31.84 -12.47 -44.89
N LYS A 298 33.15 -12.16 -44.97
CA LYS A 298 34.14 -12.40 -46.05
C LYS A 298 34.28 -11.24 -47.05
N ASP A 299 35.55 -10.89 -47.29
CA ASP A 299 36.19 -10.27 -48.46
C ASP A 299 36.52 -8.74 -48.47
N HIS A 300 37.83 -8.49 -48.66
CA HIS A 300 38.60 -7.27 -48.97
C HIS A 300 38.25 -6.66 -50.37
N PRO A 301 38.92 -5.59 -50.90
CA PRO A 301 39.33 -4.26 -50.38
C PRO A 301 39.17 -3.06 -51.39
N LYS A 302 39.61 -1.85 -50.97
CA LYS A 302 40.10 -0.65 -51.74
C LYS A 302 39.16 0.37 -52.40
N HIS A 303 39.46 1.66 -52.11
CA HIS A 303 39.52 2.90 -52.92
C HIS A 303 38.81 4.08 -52.22
N LEU A 304 39.56 5.06 -51.67
CA LEU A 304 40.11 6.31 -52.26
C LEU A 304 39.07 7.46 -52.40
N GLU A 305 39.43 8.56 -51.73
CA GLU A 305 39.12 9.99 -51.99
C GLU A 305 37.87 10.70 -51.42
N ASN A 306 38.18 11.54 -50.42
CA ASN A 306 38.02 13.00 -50.34
C ASN A 306 36.69 13.70 -49.96
N SER A 307 36.92 14.74 -49.15
CA SER A 307 36.08 15.92 -48.79
C SER A 307 35.27 15.75 -47.49
N ALA A 308 35.34 16.60 -46.46
CA ALA A 308 36.04 17.87 -46.25
C ALA A 308 36.20 18.17 -44.74
N HIS A 309 37.28 18.91 -44.44
CA HIS A 309 37.44 19.95 -43.40
C HIS A 309 37.27 19.63 -41.89
N ASN A 310 38.45 19.61 -41.23
CA ASN A 310 38.75 19.96 -39.83
C ASN A 310 38.13 21.31 -39.42
N GLY A 311 37.67 21.50 -38.18
CA GLY A 311 38.42 21.70 -36.92
C GLY A 311 37.86 23.00 -36.31
N THR A 312 37.83 23.33 -35.02
CA THR A 312 38.49 22.96 -33.75
C THR A 312 37.68 23.73 -32.67
N ILE A 313 37.42 23.22 -31.44
CA ILE A 313 38.23 23.37 -30.20
C ILE A 313 38.57 24.85 -29.94
N ASP A 314 38.46 25.47 -28.77
CA ASP A 314 37.91 25.28 -27.41
C ASP A 314 37.99 26.73 -26.81
N ASP A 315 38.03 26.87 -25.47
CA ASP A 315 38.50 28.01 -24.68
C ASP A 315 37.36 28.92 -24.16
N ASP A 316 37.26 29.30 -22.88
CA ASP A 316 38.12 29.08 -21.71
C ASP A 316 37.45 29.71 -20.45
N ASP A 317 38.01 29.39 -19.26
CA ASP A 317 38.14 30.21 -18.03
C ASP A 317 36.91 30.52 -17.13
N ASP A 318 37.01 30.68 -15.80
CA ASP A 318 37.91 30.28 -14.70
C ASP A 318 37.26 30.80 -13.38
N ASP A 319 37.91 30.54 -12.23
CA ASP A 319 37.87 31.28 -10.94
C ASP A 319 37.03 30.80 -9.72
N ASP A 320 37.79 30.24 -8.75
CA ASP A 320 38.02 30.66 -7.35
C ASP A 320 36.88 30.76 -6.30
N ASP A 321 36.97 29.94 -5.24
CA ASP A 321 37.47 30.33 -3.89
C ASP A 321 37.18 29.21 -2.85
N ASP A 322 38.24 28.70 -2.23
CA ASP A 322 38.25 27.87 -1.01
C ASP A 322 38.66 28.75 0.18
N ASP A 323 37.91 28.71 1.30
CA ASP A 323 38.49 28.81 2.65
C ASP A 323 37.54 28.32 3.78
N GLU A 324 38.11 27.41 4.58
CA GLU A 324 37.93 27.02 6.00
C GLU A 324 36.56 26.69 6.69
N ASP A 325 36.54 25.46 7.23
CA ASP A 325 35.98 24.99 8.52
C ASP A 325 34.47 25.07 8.85
N ASP A 326 33.77 23.92 8.70
CA ASP A 326 32.80 23.45 9.71
C ASP A 326 32.71 21.91 9.76
N TYR A 327 33.62 21.31 10.53
CA TYR A 327 33.88 19.88 10.76
C TYR A 327 32.70 19.03 11.32
N TYR A 328 31.44 19.49 11.34
CA TYR A 328 30.35 18.74 12.00
C TYR A 328 28.91 18.81 11.46
N LYS A 329 28.61 19.20 10.20
CA LYS A 329 27.19 19.39 9.81
C LYS A 329 26.50 18.44 8.82
N ASP A 330 27.16 17.59 8.04
CA ASP A 330 26.42 16.87 6.97
C ASP A 330 26.72 15.38 6.78
N LYS A 331 26.78 14.61 7.89
CA LYS A 331 26.60 13.16 7.79
C LYS A 331 25.12 12.81 7.85
N LYS A 332 24.54 12.53 6.67
CA LYS A 332 23.19 11.97 6.47
C LYS A 332 23.04 10.63 7.19
N PHE A 333 22.67 10.68 8.46
CA PHE A 333 22.14 9.52 9.18
C PHE A 333 20.64 9.40 8.87
N TRP A 334 20.28 8.32 8.16
CA TRP A 334 18.94 7.76 7.91
C TRP A 334 17.71 8.69 7.88
N LYS A 335 17.00 8.72 6.74
CA LYS A 335 15.56 9.02 6.71
C LYS A 335 14.75 7.80 7.15
N THR A 336 14.34 7.73 8.42
CA THR A 336 13.00 7.18 8.74
C THR A 336 12.00 8.22 8.27
N ASP A 337 11.23 7.88 7.26
CA ASP A 337 10.19 8.76 6.76
C ASP A 337 8.93 8.62 7.64
N ARG A 338 8.18 9.71 7.77
CA ARG A 338 6.97 9.82 8.63
C ARG A 338 5.89 8.77 8.26
N SER A 339 6.05 8.10 7.13
CA SER A 339 5.24 7.01 6.59
C SER A 339 5.40 5.65 7.31
N ASP A 340 6.40 5.52 8.19
CA ASP A 340 6.73 4.23 8.84
C ASP A 340 5.79 3.87 10.00
N TYR A 341 5.08 4.85 10.57
CA TYR A 341 4.22 4.67 11.75
C TYR A 341 2.75 4.48 11.42
N ILE A 342 2.34 4.80 10.19
CA ILE A 342 0.95 4.65 9.74
C ILE A 342 0.65 3.18 9.43
N ALA A 343 1.66 2.40 9.03
CA ALA A 343 1.55 0.99 8.68
C ALA A 343 1.29 0.06 9.89
N ALA A 344 1.42 0.56 11.12
CA ALA A 344 1.55 -0.29 12.29
C ALA A 344 0.28 -0.34 13.18
N LYS A 345 -0.82 0.31 12.77
CA LYS A 345 -2.14 0.18 13.43
C LYS A 345 -2.95 -1.07 12.96
N ILE A 346 -2.37 -2.04 12.24
CA ILE A 346 -3.09 -3.18 11.59
C ILE A 346 -2.81 -4.56 12.21
N LEU A 347 -3.63 -4.94 13.19
CA LEU A 347 -4.29 -6.27 13.33
C LEU A 347 -3.52 -7.58 13.68
N PRO A 348 -4.25 -8.64 14.16
CA PRO A 348 -3.88 -9.50 15.30
C PRO A 348 -3.71 -11.03 15.02
N ASN A 349 -3.41 -11.74 16.12
CA ASN A 349 -3.35 -13.19 16.46
C ASN A 349 -3.81 -14.30 15.48
N PRO A 350 -3.09 -15.45 15.40
CA PRO A 350 -3.53 -16.66 14.70
C PRO A 350 -3.97 -17.81 15.64
N GLY A 351 -4.93 -18.61 15.16
CA GLY A 351 -5.16 -20.00 15.58
C GLY A 351 -6.09 -20.73 14.59
N PRO A 352 -6.29 -22.06 14.67
CA PRO A 352 -5.41 -23.11 15.17
C PRO A 352 -4.79 -23.95 14.02
N SER A 353 -3.84 -24.79 14.40
CA SER A 353 -2.97 -25.62 13.57
C SER A 353 -3.62 -26.94 13.14
N HIS A 354 -3.47 -27.31 11.86
CA HIS A 354 -3.71 -28.67 11.38
C HIS A 354 -2.37 -29.37 11.10
N LEU A 355 -2.16 -30.46 11.83
CA LEU A 355 -1.07 -31.43 11.72
C LEU A 355 -1.29 -32.34 10.51
N VAL A 356 -0.23 -32.63 9.75
CA VAL A 356 -0.10 -33.87 8.97
C VAL A 356 1.32 -34.42 9.16
N PRO A 357 1.52 -35.72 9.43
CA PRO A 357 2.80 -36.28 9.86
C PRO A 357 3.62 -36.94 8.73
N GLY A 358 4.93 -37.05 8.96
CA GLY A 358 5.91 -37.86 8.20
C GLY A 358 7.01 -36.99 7.58
N SER A 359 8.31 -37.29 7.64
CA SER A 359 9.06 -38.47 8.04
C SER A 359 10.52 -38.05 8.31
N SER A 360 11.12 -38.53 9.40
CA SER A 360 12.50 -38.24 9.79
C SER A 360 13.54 -38.96 8.91
N PRO A 361 14.76 -38.39 8.79
CA PRO A 361 15.97 -39.19 8.85
C PRO A 361 16.86 -38.79 10.04
N ARG A 362 17.47 -39.81 10.65
CA ARG A 362 18.28 -39.79 11.89
C ARG A 362 19.55 -38.93 11.77
N PRO A 363 20.05 -38.33 12.86
CA PRO A 363 21.40 -37.74 12.89
C PRO A 363 22.48 -38.80 13.15
N ARG A 364 23.65 -38.62 12.53
CA ARG A 364 24.90 -39.35 12.88
C ARG A 364 25.53 -38.72 14.13
N PRO A 365 26.21 -39.50 14.99
CA PRO A 365 26.83 -38.97 16.20
C PRO A 365 28.16 -38.26 15.86
N PHE A 366 28.36 -37.06 16.38
CA PHE A 366 29.64 -36.36 16.33
C PHE A 366 30.34 -36.48 17.68
N ILE A 367 31.63 -36.80 17.61
CA ILE A 367 32.51 -37.24 18.69
C ILE A 367 32.83 -36.10 19.66
N GLU A 368 32.78 -36.42 20.94
CA GLU A 368 33.16 -35.58 22.08
C GLU A 368 34.69 -35.42 22.14
N ARG A 369 35.17 -34.16 22.23
CA ARG A 369 36.49 -33.87 22.82
C ARG A 369 36.28 -32.88 23.95
N GLN A 370 36.45 -33.37 25.18
CA GLN A 370 36.76 -32.52 26.32
C GLN A 370 38.24 -32.13 26.27
N SER A 371 38.53 -30.84 26.43
CA SER A 371 39.45 -30.33 27.45
C SER A 371 39.79 -28.86 27.16
N GLN A 372 39.50 -27.98 28.11
CA GLN A 372 40.49 -27.14 28.82
C GLN A 372 39.76 -26.00 29.53
N ALA A 373 39.81 -26.05 30.86
CA ALA A 373 39.45 -24.94 31.72
C ALA A 373 40.51 -23.84 31.54
N ASN A 374 40.12 -22.75 30.90
CA ASN A 374 40.84 -21.49 30.92
C ASN A 374 39.96 -20.45 31.61
N ASN A 375 40.58 -19.66 32.48
CA ASN A 375 40.03 -18.46 33.12
C ASN A 375 39.35 -17.57 32.07
N SER A 376 38.06 -17.79 31.83
CA SER A 376 37.29 -16.99 30.89
C SER A 376 36.66 -15.86 31.70
N SER A 377 37.12 -14.62 31.48
CA SER A 377 36.22 -13.49 31.65
C SER A 377 34.90 -13.86 30.97
N SER A 378 33.77 -13.73 31.66
CA SER A 378 32.47 -14.12 31.13
C SER A 378 32.18 -13.23 29.92
N LYS A 379 32.43 -13.73 28.70
CA LYS A 379 32.17 -12.98 27.47
C LYS A 379 30.70 -12.57 27.43
N SER A 380 30.46 -11.30 27.17
CA SER A 380 29.12 -10.75 26.99
C SER A 380 28.65 -10.91 25.57
N TYR A 381 27.38 -11.23 25.39
CA TYR A 381 26.82 -11.57 24.08
C TYR A 381 25.75 -10.56 23.67
N ILE A 382 25.88 -9.98 22.49
CA ILE A 382 24.89 -9.08 21.91
C ILE A 382 24.36 -9.73 20.63
N LEU A 383 23.07 -10.05 20.62
CA LEU A 383 22.37 -10.37 19.37
C LEU A 383 21.93 -9.05 18.73
N TRP A 384 22.52 -8.73 17.57
CA TRP A 384 22.16 -7.55 16.79
C TRP A 384 21.25 -7.94 15.64
N ILE A 385 19.97 -7.61 15.76
CA ILE A 385 18.95 -7.97 14.77
C ILE A 385 18.83 -6.84 13.75
N ASP A 386 19.80 -6.74 12.84
CA ASP A 386 19.77 -5.88 11.66
C ASP A 386 20.86 -6.31 10.66
N LYS A 387 20.88 -5.70 9.47
CA LYS A 387 21.97 -5.88 8.52
C LYS A 387 23.29 -5.34 9.09
N LYS A 388 24.37 -6.06 8.82
CA LYS A 388 25.73 -5.58 9.04
C LYS A 388 26.08 -4.54 7.97
N SER A 389 25.71 -3.29 8.21
CA SER A 389 26.03 -2.12 7.36
C SER A 389 27.31 -1.42 7.86
N GLY A 390 27.86 -0.49 7.08
CA GLY A 390 29.03 0.30 7.50
C GLY A 390 28.81 1.03 8.82
N ASP A 391 27.64 1.65 9.00
CA ASP A 391 27.29 2.39 10.22
C ASP A 391 27.10 1.48 11.44
N ASN A 392 26.36 0.38 11.29
CA ASN A 392 26.16 -0.61 12.37
C ASN A 392 27.49 -1.29 12.74
N SER A 393 28.36 -1.52 11.75
CA SER A 393 29.70 -2.10 11.98
C SER A 393 30.59 -1.14 12.76
N GLY A 394 30.52 0.16 12.49
CA GLY A 394 31.26 1.18 13.25
C GLY A 394 30.89 1.19 14.73
N ILE A 395 29.59 1.12 15.05
CA ILE A 395 29.11 1.06 16.44
C ILE A 395 29.47 -0.29 17.09
N ALA A 396 29.31 -1.40 16.36
CA ALA A 396 29.70 -2.71 16.84
C ALA A 396 31.19 -2.79 17.20
N ASN A 397 32.06 -2.18 16.38
CA ASN A 397 33.50 -2.12 16.64
C ASN A 397 33.82 -1.37 17.95
N GLN A 398 33.09 -0.29 18.26
CA GLN A 398 33.25 0.44 19.54
C GLN A 398 32.86 -0.41 20.76
N LEU A 399 31.91 -1.32 20.60
CA LEU A 399 31.48 -2.24 21.65
C LEU A 399 32.46 -3.42 21.82
N ILE A 400 33.07 -3.88 20.72
CA ILE A 400 34.02 -4.99 20.70
C ILE A 400 35.41 -4.55 21.18
N ALA A 401 35.78 -3.27 21.02
CA ALA A 401 37.08 -2.72 21.41
C ALA A 401 37.44 -2.97 22.90
N ASP A 402 36.44 -3.16 23.77
CA ASP A 402 36.63 -3.47 25.19
C ASP A 402 37.03 -4.96 25.45
N GLY A 403 37.18 -5.78 24.41
CA GLY A 403 37.74 -7.15 24.45
C GLY A 403 36.84 -8.25 25.01
N ASN A 404 35.78 -7.90 25.74
CA ASN A 404 34.90 -8.83 26.46
C ASN A 404 33.47 -8.96 25.85
N VAL A 405 33.25 -8.45 24.64
CA VAL A 405 31.93 -8.46 23.97
C VAL A 405 31.99 -9.21 22.64
N HIS A 406 31.06 -10.15 22.47
CA HIS A 406 30.78 -10.82 21.21
C HIS A 406 29.45 -10.32 20.64
N ILE A 407 29.44 -9.93 19.36
CA ILE A 407 28.25 -9.44 18.66
C ILE A 407 27.93 -10.38 17.50
N ASP A 408 26.71 -10.90 17.48
CA ASP A 408 26.21 -11.73 16.39
C ASP A 408 25.11 -11.00 15.62
N PHE A 409 25.29 -10.84 14.32
CA PHE A 409 24.33 -10.15 13.46
C PHE A 409 23.32 -11.12 12.87
N ARG A 410 22.04 -10.76 12.93
CA ARG A 410 20.94 -11.45 12.26
C ARG A 410 20.13 -10.45 11.46
N GLU A 411 20.22 -10.56 10.14
CA GLU A 411 19.64 -9.60 9.21
C GLU A 411 18.10 -9.59 9.14
N SER A 412 17.45 -10.54 9.82
CA SER A 412 15.99 -10.69 9.88
C SER A 412 15.55 -11.17 11.26
N PHE A 413 14.30 -10.87 11.60
CA PHE A 413 13.66 -11.31 12.83
C PHE A 413 13.53 -12.84 12.89
N ALA A 414 13.22 -13.50 11.77
CA ALA A 414 13.11 -14.96 11.65
C ALA A 414 14.45 -15.62 11.96
N LYS A 415 15.55 -15.14 11.36
CA LYS A 415 16.90 -15.64 11.66
C LYS A 415 17.31 -15.38 13.11
N ALA A 416 16.88 -14.26 13.69
CA ALA A 416 17.09 -14.00 15.11
C ALA A 416 16.28 -14.94 16.01
N GLN A 417 15.05 -15.26 15.63
CA GLN A 417 14.18 -16.19 16.34
C GLN A 417 14.77 -17.61 16.33
N ASP A 418 15.27 -18.07 15.18
CA ASP A 418 15.98 -19.35 15.06
C ASP A 418 17.22 -19.37 15.94
N HIS A 419 18.02 -18.31 15.91
CA HIS A 419 19.20 -18.20 16.75
C HIS A 419 18.87 -18.24 18.24
N ILE A 420 17.84 -17.51 18.70
CA ILE A 420 17.38 -17.54 20.10
C ILE A 420 16.98 -18.96 20.52
N ARG A 421 16.37 -19.75 19.63
CA ARG A 421 16.04 -21.17 19.91
C ARG A 421 17.30 -22.01 20.04
N GLU A 422 18.29 -21.83 19.16
CA GLU A 422 19.55 -22.55 19.18
C GLU A 422 20.34 -22.31 20.47
N VAL A 423 20.37 -21.05 20.94
CA VAL A 423 21.12 -20.67 22.15
C VAL A 423 20.28 -20.69 23.43
N LEU A 424 19.03 -21.14 23.37
CA LEU A 424 18.04 -21.01 24.45
C LEU A 424 18.55 -21.50 25.80
N ASN A 425 19.18 -22.68 25.83
CA ASN A 425 19.69 -23.26 27.07
C ASN A 425 20.87 -22.49 27.67
N LYS A 426 21.63 -21.75 26.84
CA LYS A 426 22.76 -20.93 27.27
C LYS A 426 22.32 -19.58 27.85
N ILE A 427 21.23 -19.02 27.32
CA ILE A 427 20.75 -17.67 27.69
C ILE A 427 19.68 -17.67 28.79
N LYS A 428 19.13 -18.84 29.12
CA LYS A 428 18.21 -19.02 30.27
C LYS A 428 18.88 -18.76 31.62
N SER A 429 20.20 -18.95 31.72
CA SER A 429 20.92 -18.68 32.97
C SER A 429 20.84 -17.18 33.34
N PRO A 430 20.44 -16.81 34.57
CA PRO A 430 20.45 -15.42 35.02
C PRO A 430 21.85 -14.79 34.97
N SER A 431 22.91 -15.61 35.10
CA SER A 431 24.32 -15.20 34.98
C SER A 431 24.77 -14.92 33.54
N SER A 432 23.92 -15.16 32.54
CA SER A 432 24.23 -14.84 31.15
C SER A 432 24.19 -13.33 30.91
N THR A 433 25.30 -12.78 30.41
CA THR A 433 25.45 -11.39 29.95
C THR A 433 24.93 -11.20 28.52
N PHE A 434 23.82 -11.88 28.19
CA PHE A 434 23.16 -11.77 26.90
C PHE A 434 22.20 -10.57 26.85
N GLN A 435 22.26 -9.78 25.77
CA GLN A 435 21.34 -8.68 25.48
C GLN A 435 21.05 -8.58 23.99
N ILE A 436 19.98 -7.88 23.63
CA ILE A 436 19.54 -7.75 22.23
C ILE A 436 19.55 -6.29 21.81
N VAL A 437 20.15 -6.01 20.66
CA VAL A 437 20.02 -4.75 19.94
C VAL A 437 19.14 -5.01 18.72
N CYS A 438 18.08 -4.23 18.56
CA CYS A 438 17.14 -4.38 17.45
C CYS A 438 16.76 -3.02 16.85
N ARG A 439 16.21 -3.05 15.64
CA ARG A 439 15.60 -1.88 14.99
C ARG A 439 14.14 -1.74 15.39
N GLY A 440 13.58 -0.56 15.15
CA GLY A 440 12.19 -0.25 15.51
C GLY A 440 11.12 -1.04 14.74
N PHE A 441 11.37 -1.43 13.49
CA PHE A 441 10.39 -2.19 12.71
C PHE A 441 11.04 -3.01 11.58
N TYR A 442 10.66 -4.28 11.45
CA TYR A 442 11.09 -5.24 10.43
C TYR A 442 10.01 -5.37 9.37
N ARG A 443 10.00 -4.47 8.38
CA ARG A 443 8.92 -4.35 7.40
C ARG A 443 8.62 -5.63 6.63
N HIS A 444 9.66 -6.33 6.17
CA HIS A 444 9.51 -7.55 5.37
C HIS A 444 8.92 -8.72 6.15
N GLU A 445 8.92 -8.64 7.47
CA GLU A 445 8.48 -9.71 8.37
C GLU A 445 7.25 -9.30 9.19
N ASN A 446 6.84 -8.04 9.07
CA ASN A 446 5.80 -7.42 9.89
C ASN A 446 6.04 -7.65 11.40
N LYS A 447 7.27 -7.40 11.84
CA LYS A 447 7.69 -7.56 13.24
C LYS A 447 8.16 -6.25 13.84
N ASN A 448 7.93 -6.07 15.12
CA ASN A 448 8.42 -4.93 15.88
C ASN A 448 8.99 -5.39 17.26
N PRO A 449 9.47 -4.47 18.11
CA PRO A 449 10.01 -4.83 19.42
C PRO A 449 9.06 -5.60 20.33
N PHE A 450 7.73 -5.48 20.20
CA PHE A 450 6.78 -6.28 20.98
C PHE A 450 6.79 -7.74 20.59
N ASP A 451 6.93 -8.08 19.30
CA ASP A 451 7.12 -9.47 18.89
C ASP A 451 8.35 -10.09 19.57
N LEU A 452 9.40 -9.30 19.74
CA LEU A 452 10.61 -9.75 20.45
C LEU A 452 10.30 -9.95 21.94
N LEU A 453 9.61 -9.01 22.60
CA LEU A 453 9.23 -9.17 24.01
C LEU A 453 8.30 -10.37 24.23
N LEU A 454 7.36 -10.63 23.32
CA LEU A 454 6.47 -11.80 23.35
C LEU A 454 7.25 -13.09 23.14
N LEU A 455 8.20 -13.12 22.19
CA LEU A 455 9.09 -14.25 21.98
C LEU A 455 9.91 -14.54 23.25
N LEU A 456 10.46 -13.50 23.89
CA LEU A 456 11.21 -13.64 25.14
C LEU A 456 10.31 -14.15 26.28
N ASN A 457 9.10 -13.61 26.42
CA ASN A 457 8.12 -14.07 27.42
C ASN A 457 7.80 -15.55 27.25
N LYS A 458 7.49 -15.98 26.03
CA LYS A 458 7.15 -17.37 25.71
C LYS A 458 8.27 -18.36 26.09
N ASN A 459 9.50 -17.88 26.14
CA ASN A 459 10.68 -18.68 26.44
C ASN A 459 11.24 -18.46 27.85
N ASN A 460 10.53 -17.73 28.73
CA ASN A 460 10.96 -17.36 30.08
C ASN A 460 12.28 -16.55 30.10
N LEU A 461 12.43 -15.63 29.15
CA LEU A 461 13.62 -14.79 28.96
C LEU A 461 13.36 -13.31 29.24
N ARG A 462 12.45 -12.99 30.19
CA ARG A 462 12.04 -11.62 30.50
C ARG A 462 13.19 -10.75 31.03
N HIS A 463 14.21 -11.38 31.61
CA HIS A 463 15.42 -10.75 32.16
C HIS A 463 16.43 -10.28 31.10
N ILE A 464 16.24 -10.64 29.83
CA ILE A 464 17.15 -10.22 28.74
C ILE A 464 16.89 -8.76 28.39
N PRO A 465 17.89 -7.86 28.50
CA PRO A 465 17.75 -6.47 28.11
C PRO A 465 17.53 -6.33 26.59
N VAL A 466 16.59 -5.48 26.21
CA VAL A 466 16.31 -5.15 24.81
C VAL A 466 16.53 -3.66 24.57
N ILE A 467 17.42 -3.35 23.64
CA ILE A 467 17.75 -1.99 23.25
C ILE A 467 17.30 -1.79 21.80
N VAL A 468 16.43 -0.80 21.60
CA VAL A 468 15.93 -0.45 20.27
C VAL A 468 16.69 0.77 19.76
N PHE A 469 17.42 0.58 18.66
CA PHE A 469 18.14 1.65 17.96
C PHE A 469 17.33 2.06 16.73
N THR A 470 16.79 3.28 16.74
CA THR A 470 15.90 3.79 15.68
C THR A 470 16.01 5.30 15.55
N ASN A 471 15.97 5.83 14.33
CA ASN A 471 16.03 7.27 14.10
C ASN A 471 14.70 7.96 14.36
N ASP A 472 13.58 7.25 14.26
CA ASP A 472 12.29 7.76 14.70
C ASP A 472 11.88 7.12 16.03
N LYS A 473 12.46 7.65 17.09
CA LYS A 473 12.16 7.24 18.46
C LYS A 473 10.72 7.58 18.85
N GLN A 474 10.23 8.76 18.49
CA GLN A 474 8.94 9.26 18.96
C GLN A 474 7.78 8.56 18.28
N GLY A 475 7.88 8.33 16.97
CA GLY A 475 6.94 7.52 16.22
C GLY A 475 6.87 6.10 16.77
N LEU A 476 8.03 5.50 17.10
CA LEU A 476 8.05 4.13 17.64
C LEU A 476 7.37 4.07 19.00
N ILE A 477 7.68 5.00 19.89
CA ILE A 477 7.02 5.09 21.20
C ILE A 477 5.51 5.22 21.01
N SER A 478 5.07 6.15 20.17
CA SER A 478 3.64 6.35 19.91
C SER A 478 2.98 5.08 19.37
N HIS A 479 3.61 4.39 18.41
CA HIS A 479 3.08 3.14 17.87
C HIS A 479 2.98 2.04 18.93
N LEU A 480 4.02 1.84 19.74
CA LEU A 480 4.05 0.85 20.81
C LEU A 480 3.03 1.16 21.92
N GLU A 481 2.84 2.44 22.26
CA GLU A 481 1.80 2.87 23.21
C GLU A 481 0.39 2.46 22.77
N HIS A 482 0.07 2.63 21.48
CA HIS A 482 -1.22 2.25 20.94
C HIS A 482 -1.41 0.74 20.85
N GLN A 483 -0.34 -0.03 20.62
CA GLN A 483 -0.39 -1.48 20.49
C GLN A 483 -0.38 -2.19 21.86
N ALA A 484 0.23 -1.61 22.90
CA ALA A 484 0.47 -2.28 24.18
C ALA A 484 -0.79 -2.91 24.81
N PRO A 485 -1.98 -2.27 24.80
CA PRO A 485 -3.19 -2.85 25.34
C PRO A 485 -3.64 -4.11 24.60
N SER A 486 -3.50 -4.15 23.28
CA SER A 486 -4.00 -5.28 22.47
C SER A 486 -3.10 -6.52 22.54
N VAL A 487 -1.82 -6.35 22.90
CA VAL A 487 -0.87 -7.45 23.07
C VAL A 487 -0.60 -7.81 24.54
N GLY A 488 -1.23 -7.12 25.49
CA GLY A 488 -1.10 -7.39 26.93
C GLY A 488 0.30 -7.09 27.50
N LEU A 489 1.10 -6.25 26.84
CA LEU A 489 2.44 -5.88 27.30
C LEU A 489 2.39 -4.53 28.02
N ILE A 490 1.85 -4.49 29.23
CA ILE A 490 1.70 -3.24 30.00
C ILE A 490 3.04 -2.69 30.54
N ASP A 491 4.04 -3.55 30.72
CA ASP A 491 5.35 -3.22 31.31
C ASP A 491 6.43 -2.92 30.26
N TRP A 492 6.05 -2.73 29.00
CA TRP A 492 7.00 -2.63 27.90
C TRP A 492 7.95 -1.45 28.03
N LYS A 493 7.52 -0.35 28.68
CA LYS A 493 8.34 0.85 28.93
C LYS A 493 9.53 0.57 29.85
N ASP A 494 9.39 -0.40 30.76
CA ASP A 494 10.46 -0.83 31.65
C ASP A 494 11.40 -1.83 30.97
N ARG A 495 10.93 -2.46 29.88
CA ARG A 495 11.65 -3.53 29.17
C ARG A 495 12.40 -3.10 27.94
N LEU A 496 12.02 -1.98 27.31
CA LEU A 496 12.68 -1.44 26.13
C LEU A 496 13.47 -0.19 26.47
N TYR A 497 14.75 -0.17 26.08
CA TYR A 497 15.52 1.07 26.01
C TYR A 497 15.56 1.58 24.57
N ILE A 498 14.86 2.67 24.27
CA ILE A 498 14.73 3.21 22.91
C ILE A 498 15.60 4.46 22.74
N THR A 499 16.49 4.44 21.74
CA THR A 499 17.39 5.57 21.43
C THR A 499 17.62 5.73 19.93
N SER A 500 17.77 6.98 19.49
CA SER A 500 18.28 7.36 18.16
C SER A 500 19.76 7.76 18.20
N ASP A 501 20.33 7.84 19.41
CA ASP A 501 21.69 8.31 19.67
C ASP A 501 22.63 7.12 19.87
N ALA A 502 23.64 7.01 19.00
CA ALA A 502 24.64 5.94 19.01
C ALA A 502 25.50 5.95 20.28
N LYS A 503 25.83 7.12 20.85
CA LYS A 503 26.57 7.20 22.12
C LYS A 503 25.73 6.64 23.25
N LYS A 504 24.44 7.00 23.30
CA LYS A 504 23.49 6.46 24.29
C LYS A 504 23.26 4.95 24.14
N LEU A 505 23.27 4.43 22.91
CA LEU A 505 23.24 2.99 22.64
C LEU A 505 24.48 2.31 23.23
N VAL A 506 25.67 2.79 22.90
CA VAL A 506 26.94 2.22 23.37
C VAL A 506 27.02 2.24 24.89
N THR A 507 26.74 3.40 25.51
CA THR A 507 26.74 3.54 26.98
C THR A 507 25.78 2.56 27.63
N LYS A 508 24.54 2.42 27.11
CA LYS A 508 23.57 1.49 27.67
C LYS A 508 24.03 0.04 27.58
N CYS A 509 24.56 -0.37 26.42
CA CYS A 509 25.11 -1.71 26.24
C CYS A 509 26.22 -2.01 27.26
N LYS A 510 27.16 -1.07 27.47
CA LYS A 510 28.26 -1.21 28.43
C LYS A 510 27.76 -1.25 29.87
N THR A 511 26.80 -0.40 30.26
CA THR A 511 26.21 -0.41 31.60
C THR A 511 25.50 -1.73 31.92
N ASN A 512 24.76 -2.30 30.96
CA ASN A 512 24.09 -3.59 31.15
C ASN A 512 25.09 -4.74 31.38
N ILE A 513 26.25 -4.68 30.72
CA ILE A 513 27.33 -5.64 30.89
C ILE A 513 27.94 -5.52 32.29
N GLN A 514 28.28 -4.30 32.72
CA GLN A 514 28.90 -4.04 34.03
C GLN A 514 28.01 -4.46 35.19
N LYS A 515 26.70 -4.17 35.14
CA LYS A 515 25.73 -4.53 36.19
C LYS A 515 25.55 -6.03 36.45
N LYS A 516 26.00 -6.89 35.52
CA LYS A 516 25.90 -8.36 35.66
C LYS A 516 27.23 -9.01 36.06
N THR A 517 28.33 -8.27 35.96
CA THR A 517 29.67 -8.70 36.39
C THR A 517 30.01 -8.25 37.82
N SER A 518 29.24 -7.31 38.38
CA SER A 518 29.22 -6.91 39.79
C SER A 518 28.16 -7.72 40.53
#